data_AF-A0A1H6TY57-F1
#
_entry.id   AF-A0A1H6TY57-F1
#
_cell.length_a   1.000
_cell.length_b   1.000
_cell.length_c   1.000
_cell.angle_alpha   90.00
_cell.angle_beta   90.00
_cell.angle_gamma   90.00
#
_symmetry.space_group_name_H-M   'P 1'
#
loop_
_entity.id
_entity.type
_entity.pdbx_description
1 polymer ?
#
loop_
_entity_poly.entity_id
_entity_poly.type
_entity_poly.pdbx_seq_one_letter_code
_entity_poly.pdbx_strand_id
1 'polypeptide(L)'
;MISQNEIIESTCYIGQSNDNNPKPLPKIYSKRENCCGCTACYAICPVKAIVMKPDKEGFLYPVVDASQCIRCYRCIDVCVFKQDQKKKGYL
;
A
#
# COMPACT_ATOMS: atom_id res chain seq x y z
N MET A 1 -9.39 -19.51 -15.88
CA MET A 1 -8.60 -18.57 -16.70
C MET A 1 -8.89 -17.17 -16.15
N ILE A 2 -8.06 -16.68 -15.24
CA ILE A 2 -8.25 -15.34 -14.68
C ILE A 2 -7.43 -14.40 -15.56
N SER A 3 -8.13 -13.44 -16.17
CA SER A 3 -7.66 -12.44 -17.11
C SER A 3 -6.29 -11.87 -16.72
N GLN A 4 -5.29 -12.02 -17.59
CA GLN A 4 -3.92 -11.54 -17.41
C GLN A 4 -3.77 -10.02 -17.70
N ASN A 5 -4.75 -9.18 -17.41
CA ASN A 5 -4.67 -7.77 -17.83
C ASN A 5 -5.44 -6.76 -16.95
N GLU A 6 -5.37 -6.89 -15.62
CA GLU A 6 -5.66 -5.75 -14.75
C GLU A 6 -4.34 -5.12 -14.30
N ILE A 7 -4.10 -3.95 -14.87
CA ILE A 7 -2.91 -3.15 -14.64
C ILE A 7 -2.87 -2.78 -13.15
N ILE A 8 -1.90 -3.37 -12.45
CA ILE A 8 -1.51 -3.07 -11.07
C ILE A 8 -0.86 -1.68 -11.00
N GLU A 9 -1.61 -0.62 -11.34
CA GLU A 9 -1.09 0.76 -11.32
C GLU A 9 -1.01 1.33 -9.90
N SER A 10 -1.79 0.81 -8.97
CA SER A 10 -1.93 1.35 -7.61
C SER A 10 -1.62 0.30 -6.54
N THR A 11 -1.80 0.68 -5.27
CA THR A 11 -1.55 -0.23 -4.13
C THR A 11 -2.34 -1.52 -4.27
N CYS A 12 -1.65 -2.65 -4.22
CA CYS A 12 -2.26 -3.97 -4.31
C CYS A 12 -2.78 -4.42 -2.95
N TYR A 13 -3.94 -5.07 -2.93
CA TYR A 13 -4.54 -5.65 -1.74
C TYR A 13 -4.80 -7.15 -1.95
N ILE A 14 -4.61 -7.95 -0.91
CA ILE A 14 -4.98 -9.37 -0.85
C ILE A 14 -5.87 -9.61 0.39
N GLY A 15 -6.61 -10.72 0.41
CA GLY A 15 -7.58 -11.02 1.48
C GLY A 15 -8.98 -10.49 1.21
N GLN A 16 -10.02 -11.21 1.65
CA GLN A 16 -11.42 -10.93 1.31
C GLN A 16 -11.95 -9.67 2.02
N SER A 17 -12.64 -8.81 1.27
CA SER A 17 -13.17 -7.51 1.65
C SER A 17 -14.54 -7.56 2.35
N ASN A 18 -14.77 -8.51 3.27
CA ASN A 18 -16.03 -8.61 4.03
C ASN A 18 -15.90 -7.93 5.41
N ASP A 19 -15.29 -6.75 5.45
CA ASP A 19 -15.06 -6.01 6.69
C ASP A 19 -16.14 -4.95 6.90
N ASN A 20 -16.90 -5.03 8.00
CA ASN A 20 -17.79 -3.94 8.47
C ASN A 20 -17.02 -2.74 9.06
N ASN A 21 -15.77 -2.51 8.63
CA ASN A 21 -14.92 -1.45 9.15
C ASN A 21 -15.22 -0.13 8.43
N PRO A 22 -15.60 0.95 9.14
CA PRO A 22 -15.90 2.23 8.52
C PRO A 22 -14.66 2.92 7.90
N LYS A 23 -13.44 2.50 8.28
CA LYS A 23 -12.20 3.07 7.74
C LYS A 23 -11.77 2.33 6.47
N PRO A 24 -11.42 3.04 5.39
CA PRO A 24 -10.90 2.40 4.18
C PRO A 24 -9.48 1.85 4.37
N LEU A 25 -9.05 0.92 3.53
CA LEU A 25 -7.66 0.47 3.54
C LEU A 25 -6.70 1.59 3.09
N PRO A 26 -5.45 1.61 3.59
CA PRO A 26 -4.48 2.64 3.24
C PRO A 26 -3.98 2.48 1.80
N LYS A 27 -4.13 3.54 1.00
CA LYS A 27 -3.57 3.64 -0.36
C LYS A 27 -2.14 4.19 -0.31
N ILE A 28 -1.14 3.31 -0.28
CA ILE A 28 0.29 3.64 -0.16
C ILE A 28 0.78 4.46 -1.37
N TYR A 29 0.37 4.07 -2.58
CA TYR A 29 0.65 4.78 -3.83
C TYR A 29 -0.52 4.68 -4.80
N SER A 30 -0.70 5.72 -5.62
CA SER A 30 -1.74 5.79 -6.66
C SER A 30 -1.28 5.36 -8.04
N LYS A 31 0.02 5.56 -8.31
CA LYS A 31 0.73 5.15 -9.52
C LYS A 31 2.06 4.57 -9.11
N ARG A 32 2.60 3.61 -9.86
CA ARG A 32 3.88 2.95 -9.54
C ARG A 32 5.05 3.93 -9.42
N GLU A 33 5.05 4.98 -10.24
CA GLU A 33 6.02 6.10 -10.19
C GLU A 33 6.05 6.84 -8.85
N ASN A 34 4.99 6.76 -8.03
CA ASN A 34 4.91 7.37 -6.70
C ASN A 34 5.44 6.46 -5.60
N CYS A 35 6.01 5.31 -5.94
CA CYS A 35 6.61 4.37 -5.00
C CYS A 35 8.02 4.01 -5.47
N CYS A 36 9.03 4.38 -4.70
CA CYS A 36 10.43 4.03 -4.99
C CYS A 36 10.85 2.66 -4.42
N GLY A 37 9.94 1.90 -3.83
CA GLY A 37 10.27 0.59 -3.25
C GLY A 37 11.14 0.62 -1.97
N CYS A 38 11.25 1.75 -1.27
CA CYS A 38 12.13 1.91 -0.09
C CYS A 38 11.82 1.03 1.13
N THR A 39 10.72 0.26 1.11
CA THR A 39 10.27 -0.65 2.19
C THR A 39 9.90 0.01 3.53
N ALA A 40 9.90 1.35 3.65
CA ALA A 40 9.54 2.02 4.91
C ALA A 40 8.13 1.67 5.40
N CYS A 41 7.16 1.56 4.49
CA CYS A 41 5.80 1.14 4.81
C CYS A 41 5.73 -0.30 5.37
N TYR A 42 6.56 -1.20 4.84
CA TYR A 42 6.71 -2.56 5.35
C TYR A 42 7.28 -2.56 6.77
N ALA A 43 8.39 -1.85 6.98
CA ALA A 43 9.10 -1.82 8.25
C ALA A 43 8.26 -1.20 9.40
N ILE A 44 7.47 -0.17 9.11
CA ILE A 44 6.67 0.53 10.14
C ILE A 44 5.36 -0.20 10.50
N CYS A 45 4.96 -1.23 9.73
CA CYS A 45 3.68 -1.88 9.92
C CYS A 45 3.68 -2.71 11.23
N PRO A 46 2.92 -2.33 12.27
CA PRO A 46 2.99 -2.99 13.58
C PRO A 46 2.47 -4.43 13.56
N VAL A 47 1.60 -4.74 12.60
CA VAL A 47 0.95 -6.06 12.43
C VAL A 47 1.51 -6.83 11.23
N LYS A 48 2.58 -6.33 10.58
CA LYS A 48 3.22 -6.98 9.42
C LYS A 48 2.25 -7.34 8.27
N ALA A 49 1.18 -6.55 8.10
CA ALA A 49 0.18 -6.74 7.06
C ALA A 49 0.65 -6.30 5.65
N ILE A 50 1.94 -6.06 5.44
CA ILE A 50 2.50 -5.61 4.17
C ILE A 50 3.59 -6.59 3.78
N VAL A 51 3.61 -7.00 2.52
CA VAL A 51 4.69 -7.79 1.92
C VAL A 51 5.21 -7.06 0.69
N MET A 52 6.51 -7.12 0.43
CA MET A 52 7.10 -6.56 -0.78
C MET A 52 7.14 -7.65 -1.86
N LYS A 53 6.57 -7.38 -3.03
CA LYS A 53 6.61 -8.31 -4.18
C LYS A 53 7.28 -7.65 -5.38
N PRO A 54 8.13 -8.38 -6.11
CA PRO A 54 8.70 -7.90 -7.35
C PRO A 54 7.63 -7.90 -8.45
N ASP A 55 7.80 -7.02 -9.41
CA ASP A 55 7.10 -7.09 -10.69
C ASP A 55 7.88 -7.87 -11.74
N LYS A 56 7.45 -7.75 -13.01
CA LYS A 56 8.10 -8.40 -14.15
C LYS A 56 9.55 -7.91 -14.38
N GLU A 57 9.86 -6.69 -13.95
CA GLU A 57 11.17 -6.06 -14.11
C GLU A 57 12.04 -6.23 -12.84
N GLY A 58 11.49 -6.79 -11.76
CA GLY A 58 12.17 -7.01 -10.50
C GLY A 58 12.02 -5.87 -9.49
N PHE A 59 11.28 -4.81 -9.79
CA PHE A 59 11.04 -3.71 -8.88
C PHE A 59 10.07 -4.12 -7.76
N LEU A 60 10.42 -3.82 -6.51
CA LEU A 60 9.64 -4.20 -5.33
C LEU A 60 8.53 -3.20 -5.02
N TYR A 61 7.30 -3.70 -4.87
CA TYR A 61 6.14 -2.91 -4.48
C TYR A 61 5.41 -3.52 -3.28
N PRO A 62 4.82 -2.69 -2.41
CA PRO A 62 4.07 -3.18 -1.26
C PRO A 62 2.71 -3.75 -1.69
N VAL A 63 2.41 -4.94 -1.18
CA VAL A 63 1.11 -5.59 -1.25
C VAL A 63 0.55 -5.68 0.17
N VAL A 64 -0.66 -5.16 0.37
CA VAL A 64 -1.31 -5.08 1.68
C VAL A 64 -2.24 -6.26 1.86
N ASP A 65 -2.10 -7.00 2.96
CA ASP A 65 -3.09 -7.97 3.40
C ASP A 65 -4.23 -7.25 4.14
N ALA A 66 -5.38 -7.15 3.47
CA ALA A 66 -6.58 -6.51 3.98
C ALA A 66 -7.09 -7.17 5.27
N SER A 67 -6.95 -8.50 5.39
CA SER A 67 -7.45 -9.26 6.55
C SER A 67 -6.63 -9.00 7.82
N GLN A 68 -5.35 -8.63 7.67
CA GLN A 68 -4.45 -8.29 8.78
C GLN A 68 -4.37 -6.78 9.04
N CYS A 69 -4.75 -5.95 8.07
CA CYS A 69 -4.58 -4.51 8.14
C CYS A 69 -5.56 -3.87 9.15
N ILE A 70 -5.01 -3.43 10.29
CA ILE A 70 -5.76 -2.68 11.32
C ILE A 70 -6.03 -1.21 10.95
N ARG A 71 -5.70 -0.78 9.72
CA ARG A 71 -5.96 0.58 9.20
C ARG A 71 -5.42 1.69 10.11
N CYS A 72 -4.18 1.53 10.59
CA CYS A 72 -3.50 2.52 11.43
C CYS A 72 -2.80 3.64 10.66
N TYR A 73 -2.75 3.56 9.32
CA TYR A 73 -2.17 4.55 8.39
C TYR A 73 -0.69 4.95 8.57
N ARG A 74 0.05 4.31 9.49
CA ARG A 74 1.51 4.53 9.65
C ARG A 74 2.32 4.34 8.37
N CYS A 75 1.87 3.44 7.49
CA CYS A 75 2.47 3.20 6.17
C CYS A 75 2.37 4.41 5.23
N ILE A 76 1.32 5.23 5.36
CA ILE A 76 1.18 6.52 4.66
C ILE A 76 2.06 7.56 5.36
N ASP A 77 2.04 7.56 6.69
CA ASP A 77 2.74 8.58 7.48
C ASP A 77 4.26 8.58 7.29
N VAL A 78 4.85 7.39 7.16
CA VAL A 78 6.30 7.21 6.97
C VAL A 78 6.74 7.52 5.53
N CYS A 79 5.80 7.57 4.58
CA CYS A 79 6.14 7.68 3.16
C CYS A 79 6.62 9.10 2.80
N VAL A 80 7.87 9.23 2.36
CA VAL A 80 8.46 10.53 1.97
C VAL A 80 7.70 11.22 0.83
N PHE A 81 7.15 10.46 -0.12
CA PHE A 81 6.32 10.97 -1.21
C PHE A 81 4.96 11.52 -0.75
N LYS A 82 4.58 11.29 0.50
CA LYS A 82 3.35 11.80 1.12
C LYS A 82 3.59 12.95 2.10
N GLN A 83 4.85 13.28 2.40
CA GLN A 83 5.17 14.36 3.34
C GLN A 83 4.83 15.75 2.79
N ASP A 84 4.95 15.98 1.48
CA ASP A 84 4.51 17.25 0.87
C ASP A 84 2.99 17.44 0.93
N GLN A 85 2.20 16.36 0.98
CA GLN A 85 0.75 16.44 1.18
C GLN A 85 0.41 16.85 2.62
N LYS A 86 1.19 16.41 3.62
CA LYS A 86 1.05 16.83 5.02
C LYS A 86 1.35 18.32 5.21
N LYS A 87 2.44 18.82 4.60
CA LYS A 87 2.80 20.25 4.68
C LYS A 87 1.73 21.19 4.10
N LYS A 88 0.94 20.69 3.14
CA LYS A 88 -0.13 21.43 2.47
C LYS A 88 -1.52 21.23 3.12
N GLY A 89 -1.63 20.45 4.20
CA GLY A 89 -2.88 20.25 4.95
C GLY A 89 -3.91 19.35 4.28
N TYR A 90 -3.50 18.47 3.35
CA TYR A 90 -4.41 17.53 2.66
C TYR A 90 -4.56 16.17 3.35
N LEU A 91 -3.78 15.92 4.41
CA LEU A 91 -3.75 14.70 5.23
C LEU A 91 -3.84 15.08 6.71
#